data_AF-A0AAD7FUV6-F1
#
_entry.id   AF-A0AAD7FUV6-F1
#
_cell.length_a   1.000
_cell.length_b   1.000
_cell.length_c   1.000
_cell.angle_alpha   90.00
_cell.angle_beta   90.00
_cell.angle_gamma   90.00
#
_symmetry.space_group_name_H-M   'P 1'
#
loop_
_entity.id
_entity.type
_entity.pdbx_description
1 polymer ?
#
loop_
_entity_poly.entity_id
_entity_poly.type
_entity_poly.pdbx_seq_one_letter_code
_entity_poly.pdbx_strand_id
1 'polypeptide(L)'
;MPRARPPRTRKKANKRSLNWNCCGRSDRLRSPGATGSDFRAARFHPTNSDVLYTISNTTSGRSRGRKAPPRLAYVCKWDVPTWTATKVKKVADKGLTCFDVSADGNLLGLGSSDCSIAILDAHTLAPLVKILKAHEFPPTTLKFNPTSRLLVSGSADNSVRIISVPDTTGKSSWTSLIVILITLLIVLLAIMSQQYL
;
A
#
# COMPACT_ATOMS: atom_id res chain seq x y z
N MET A 1 -7.53 -11.84 -62.09
CA MET A 1 -8.27 -10.69 -61.48
C MET A 1 -8.14 -10.77 -59.96
N PRO A 2 -7.26 -10.02 -59.29
CA PRO A 2 -7.16 -10.06 -57.84
C PRO A 2 -8.22 -9.15 -57.20
N ARG A 3 -8.97 -9.67 -56.22
CA ARG A 3 -9.97 -8.91 -55.44
C ARG A 3 -9.28 -7.92 -54.51
N ALA A 4 -9.66 -6.65 -54.58
CA ALA A 4 -9.20 -5.60 -53.67
C ALA A 4 -9.67 -5.87 -52.23
N ARG A 5 -8.77 -5.73 -51.24
CA ARG A 5 -9.12 -5.76 -49.81
C ARG A 5 -9.87 -4.47 -49.43
N PRO A 6 -10.91 -4.54 -48.59
CA PRO A 6 -11.58 -3.34 -48.10
C PRO A 6 -10.68 -2.57 -47.12
N PRO A 7 -10.84 -1.23 -47.02
CA PRO A 7 -10.02 -0.41 -46.15
C PRO A 7 -10.30 -0.72 -44.67
N ARG A 8 -9.22 -0.97 -43.91
CA ARG A 8 -9.28 -1.08 -42.44
C ARG A 8 -9.65 0.29 -41.86
N THR A 9 -10.91 0.46 -41.47
CA THR A 9 -11.31 1.60 -40.63
C THR A 9 -10.70 1.40 -39.23
N ARG A 10 -9.65 2.17 -38.94
CA ARG A 10 -9.10 2.31 -37.59
C ARG A 10 -10.17 3.02 -36.75
N LYS A 11 -11.06 2.28 -36.10
CA LYS A 11 -11.85 2.83 -34.99
C LYS A 11 -10.83 3.39 -33.99
N LYS A 12 -10.74 4.72 -33.89
CA LYS A 12 -9.99 5.39 -32.83
C LYS A 12 -10.61 4.92 -31.53
N ALA A 13 -9.96 3.95 -30.87
CA ALA A 13 -10.28 3.63 -29.49
C ALA A 13 -10.23 4.96 -28.74
N ASN A 14 -11.35 5.33 -28.12
CA ASN A 14 -11.47 6.52 -27.31
C ASN A 14 -10.51 6.35 -26.13
N LYS A 15 -9.24 6.72 -26.32
CA LYS A 15 -8.25 6.76 -25.26
C LYS A 15 -8.72 7.87 -24.34
N ARG A 16 -9.54 7.51 -23.34
CA ARG A 16 -9.54 8.21 -22.07
C ARG A 16 -8.15 8.00 -21.49
N SER A 17 -7.16 8.72 -22.01
CA SER A 17 -5.95 8.98 -21.25
C SER A 17 -6.43 9.82 -20.08
N LEU A 18 -6.79 9.14 -18.99
CA LEU A 18 -6.91 9.79 -17.70
C LEU A 18 -5.55 10.46 -17.51
N ASN A 19 -5.52 11.77 -17.66
CA ASN A 19 -4.36 12.55 -17.29
C ASN A 19 -4.18 12.25 -15.81
N TRP A 20 -3.18 11.42 -15.49
CA TRP A 20 -2.72 11.13 -14.14
C TRP A 20 -2.03 12.35 -13.53
N ASN A 21 -2.53 13.55 -13.81
CA ASN A 21 -2.38 14.68 -12.92
C ASN A 21 -3.15 14.24 -11.66
N CYS A 22 -2.46 13.64 -10.70
CA CYS A 22 -2.94 13.25 -9.37
C CYS A 22 -3.45 14.45 -8.52
N CYS A 23 -3.96 15.49 -9.17
CA CYS A 23 -4.01 16.84 -8.68
C CYS A 23 -5.18 17.60 -9.33
N GLY A 24 -6.39 17.32 -8.86
CA GLY A 24 -7.38 18.38 -8.66
C GLY A 24 -6.97 19.40 -7.58
N ARG A 25 -5.72 19.30 -7.08
CA ARG A 25 -4.92 20.26 -6.31
C ARG A 25 -3.55 19.62 -6.11
N SER A 26 -2.50 20.16 -6.73
CA SER A 26 -1.11 19.73 -6.55
C SER A 26 -0.57 19.90 -5.15
N ASP A 27 -1.37 20.46 -4.27
CA ASP A 27 -0.94 21.02 -3.01
C ASP A 27 -1.15 20.04 -1.87
N ARG A 28 -1.93 18.96 -2.10
CA ARG A 28 -2.28 17.99 -1.04
C ARG A 28 -1.19 16.94 -0.76
N LEU A 29 -0.23 16.77 -1.68
CA LEU A 29 0.90 15.83 -1.54
C LEU A 29 2.27 16.51 -1.48
N ARG A 30 2.31 17.84 -1.53
CA ARG A 30 3.56 18.59 -1.43
C ARG A 30 3.96 18.70 0.03
N SER A 31 5.05 18.04 0.40
CA SER A 31 5.83 18.50 1.54
C SER A 31 6.38 19.90 1.25
N PRO A 32 6.59 20.77 2.26
CA PRO A 32 7.23 22.06 2.06
C PRO A 32 8.56 21.88 1.29
N GLY A 33 8.69 22.49 0.11
CA GLY A 33 9.87 22.42 -0.75
C GLY A 33 9.91 21.29 -1.80
N ALA A 34 8.91 20.41 -1.89
CA ALA A 34 8.81 19.45 -2.99
C ALA A 34 8.29 20.13 -4.27
N THR A 35 8.97 19.93 -5.40
CA THR A 35 8.63 20.56 -6.68
C THR A 35 7.75 19.67 -7.56
N GLY A 36 7.69 18.37 -7.29
CA GLY A 36 6.84 17.42 -8.00
C GLY A 36 6.70 16.08 -7.28
N SER A 37 6.05 15.13 -7.93
CA SER A 37 5.89 13.75 -7.48
C SER A 37 6.09 12.79 -8.64
N ASP A 38 6.94 11.79 -8.45
CA ASP A 38 7.14 10.69 -9.37
C ASP A 38 6.26 9.51 -8.97
N PHE A 39 5.47 9.03 -9.91
CA PHE A 39 4.78 7.75 -9.78
C PHE A 39 5.79 6.60 -9.89
N ARG A 40 5.64 5.56 -9.05
CA ARG A 40 6.52 4.38 -9.08
C ARG A 40 5.83 3.11 -9.51
N ALA A 41 4.68 2.80 -8.92
CA ALA A 41 3.92 1.61 -9.26
C ALA A 41 2.47 1.71 -8.75
N ALA A 42 1.62 0.87 -9.32
CA ALA A 42 0.25 0.65 -8.89
C ALA A 42 -0.10 -0.84 -8.86
N ARG A 43 -0.99 -1.24 -7.95
CA ARG A 43 -1.48 -2.61 -7.77
C ARG A 43 -2.93 -2.57 -7.31
N PHE A 44 -3.79 -3.31 -7.99
CA PHE A 44 -5.16 -3.53 -7.52
C PHE A 44 -5.14 -4.42 -6.27
N HIS A 45 -6.15 -4.27 -5.43
CA HIS A 45 -6.40 -5.24 -4.37
C HIS A 45 -6.75 -6.59 -5.01
N PRO A 46 -6.13 -7.71 -4.58
CA PRO A 46 -6.25 -8.99 -5.32
C PRO A 46 -7.67 -9.52 -5.44
N THR A 47 -8.49 -9.31 -4.41
CA THR A 47 -9.88 -9.79 -4.35
C THR A 47 -10.92 -8.69 -4.58
N ASN A 48 -10.53 -7.40 -4.54
CA ASN A 48 -11.45 -6.28 -4.63
C ASN A 48 -10.99 -5.33 -5.75
N SER A 49 -11.58 -5.45 -6.93
CA SER A 49 -11.22 -4.62 -8.08
C SER A 49 -11.47 -3.13 -7.89
N ASP A 50 -12.29 -2.75 -6.90
CA ASP A 50 -12.66 -1.36 -6.65
C ASP A 50 -11.58 -0.62 -5.86
N VAL A 51 -10.56 -1.32 -5.37
CA VAL A 51 -9.46 -0.73 -4.60
C VAL A 51 -8.16 -0.80 -5.38
N LEU A 52 -7.51 0.35 -5.53
CA LEU A 52 -6.19 0.48 -6.12
C LEU A 52 -5.22 1.08 -5.12
N TYR A 53 -4.03 0.49 -5.02
CA TYR A 53 -2.91 1.03 -4.27
C TYR A 53 -1.89 1.62 -5.23
N THR A 54 -1.38 2.81 -4.93
CA THR A 54 -0.27 3.41 -5.67
C THR A 54 0.81 3.91 -4.72
N ILE A 55 2.04 3.89 -5.22
CA ILE A 55 3.19 4.48 -4.54
C ILE A 55 3.74 5.65 -5.35
N SER A 56 4.02 6.75 -4.66
CA SER A 56 4.60 7.95 -5.25
C SER A 56 5.73 8.48 -4.37
N ASN A 57 6.75 9.01 -5.02
CA ASN A 57 7.88 9.64 -4.36
C ASN A 57 7.85 11.13 -4.66
N THR A 58 8.13 11.98 -3.68
CA THR A 58 8.32 13.40 -3.96
C THR A 58 9.64 13.61 -4.70
N THR A 59 9.60 14.48 -5.70
CA THR A 59 10.82 14.98 -6.35
C THR A 59 11.17 16.32 -5.74
N SER A 60 12.37 16.38 -5.16
CA SER A 60 13.00 17.65 -4.85
C SER A 60 13.60 18.22 -6.11
N GLY A 61 13.23 19.46 -6.44
CA GLY A 61 13.83 20.19 -7.56
C GLY A 61 15.32 20.33 -7.31
N ARG A 62 16.13 20.28 -8.38
CA ARG A 62 17.57 20.53 -8.31
C ARG A 62 17.80 21.95 -7.80
N SER A 63 17.97 22.12 -6.49
CA SER A 63 18.38 23.39 -5.92
C SER A 63 19.88 23.51 -6.08
N ARG A 64 20.34 24.45 -6.92
CA ARG A 64 21.76 24.80 -6.97
C ARG A 64 22.09 25.53 -5.66
N GLY A 65 22.99 24.97 -4.85
CA GLY A 65 23.55 25.62 -3.67
C GLY A 65 22.80 25.41 -2.33
N ARG A 66 21.60 24.83 -2.30
CA ARG A 66 20.94 24.39 -1.04
C ARG A 66 20.81 22.87 -0.99
N LYS A 67 20.93 22.29 0.21
CA LYS A 67 20.66 20.86 0.45
C LYS A 67 19.26 20.54 -0.04
N ALA A 68 19.15 19.66 -1.04
CA ALA A 68 17.86 19.30 -1.62
C ALA A 68 16.95 18.69 -0.53
N PRO A 69 15.65 19.03 -0.49
CA PRO A 69 14.74 18.44 0.47
C PRO A 69 14.69 16.91 0.32
N PRO A 70 14.46 16.18 1.43
CA PRO A 70 14.41 14.72 1.41
C PRO A 70 13.28 14.24 0.49
N ARG A 71 13.56 13.17 -0.27
CA ARG A 71 12.55 12.50 -1.10
C ARG A 71 11.65 11.69 -0.19
N LEU A 72 10.43 12.15 0.00
CA LEU A 72 9.43 11.47 0.82
C LEU A 72 8.67 10.47 -0.03
N ALA A 73 8.23 9.39 0.61
CA ALA A 73 7.41 8.37 -0.01
C ALA A 73 5.99 8.39 0.53
N TYR A 74 5.03 8.24 -0.38
CA TYR A 74 3.62 8.16 -0.08
C TYR A 74 3.02 6.89 -0.66
N VAL A 75 2.10 6.30 0.11
CA VAL A 75 1.18 5.27 -0.36
C VAL A 75 -0.19 5.90 -0.42
N CYS A 76 -0.88 5.68 -1.54
CA CYS A 76 -2.23 6.13 -1.77
C CYS A 76 -3.14 4.91 -1.97
N LYS A 77 -4.30 4.91 -1.29
CA LYS A 77 -5.41 4.00 -1.53
C LYS A 77 -6.49 4.77 -2.28
N TRP A 78 -6.96 4.20 -3.38
CA TRP A 78 -7.92 4.80 -4.28
C TRP A 78 -9.18 3.94 -4.37
N ASP A 79 -10.30 4.62 -4.49
CA ASP A 79 -11.56 4.04 -4.92
C ASP A 79 -11.64 4.13 -6.45
N VAL A 80 -11.69 2.99 -7.12
CA VAL A 80 -11.59 2.85 -8.58
C VAL A 80 -12.86 3.32 -9.30
N PRO A 81 -14.09 3.04 -8.84
CA PRO A 81 -15.30 3.55 -9.47
C PRO A 81 -15.33 5.09 -9.55
N THR A 82 -14.89 5.76 -8.48
CA THR A 82 -14.87 7.24 -8.42
C THR A 82 -13.52 7.86 -8.80
N TRP A 83 -12.47 7.05 -8.91
CA TRP A 83 -11.07 7.48 -9.07
C TRP A 83 -10.61 8.50 -8.02
N THR A 84 -11.13 8.39 -6.79
CA THR A 84 -10.80 9.29 -5.70
C THR A 84 -9.79 8.66 -4.74
N ALA A 85 -8.82 9.44 -4.27
CA ALA A 85 -7.89 8.99 -3.24
C ALA A 85 -8.60 8.99 -1.88
N THR A 86 -9.03 7.81 -1.43
CA THR A 86 -9.66 7.64 -0.12
C THR A 86 -8.68 7.89 1.01
N LYS A 87 -7.42 7.48 0.83
CA LYS A 87 -6.38 7.63 1.87
C LYS A 87 -5.02 7.88 1.24
N VAL A 88 -4.26 8.77 1.86
CA VAL A 88 -2.87 9.02 1.50
C VAL A 88 -2.04 9.12 2.77
N LYS A 89 -0.93 8.36 2.83
CA LYS A 89 -0.07 8.29 4.00
C LYS A 89 1.39 8.43 3.60
N LYS A 90 2.14 9.27 4.31
CA LYS A 90 3.61 9.29 4.27
C LYS A 90 4.12 8.05 5.00
N VAL A 91 4.94 7.25 4.33
CA VAL A 91 5.42 5.95 4.83
C VAL A 91 6.93 5.89 5.05
N ALA A 92 7.71 6.70 4.32
CA ALA A 92 9.16 6.75 4.48
C ALA A 92 9.74 8.13 4.14
N ASP A 93 10.93 8.39 4.68
CA ASP A 93 11.73 9.60 4.42
C ASP A 93 12.71 9.45 3.26
N LYS A 94 12.70 8.28 2.62
CA LYS A 94 13.35 7.99 1.35
C LYS A 94 12.34 7.44 0.35
N GLY A 95 12.67 7.53 -0.93
CA GLY A 95 11.79 7.08 -2.00
C GLY A 95 11.63 5.56 -2.00
N LEU A 96 10.42 5.10 -2.32
CA LEU A 96 10.15 3.68 -2.55
C LEU A 96 10.65 3.25 -3.92
N THR A 97 11.22 2.06 -3.97
CA THR A 97 11.74 1.42 -5.18
C THR A 97 10.74 0.41 -5.72
N CYS A 98 10.09 -0.35 -4.84
CA CYS A 98 9.12 -1.38 -5.18
C CYS A 98 8.05 -1.54 -4.10
N PHE A 99 6.92 -2.15 -4.46
CA PHE A 99 5.93 -2.59 -3.51
C PHE A 99 5.08 -3.75 -4.05
N ASP A 100 4.42 -4.46 -3.15
CA ASP A 100 3.45 -5.51 -3.46
C ASP A 100 2.30 -5.53 -2.45
N VAL A 101 1.20 -6.16 -2.85
CA VAL A 101 0.01 -6.38 -2.00
C VAL A 101 -0.06 -7.87 -1.69
N SER A 102 -0.34 -8.22 -0.44
CA SER A 102 -0.52 -9.62 -0.05
C SER A 102 -1.75 -10.24 -0.72
N ALA A 103 -1.79 -11.56 -0.88
CA ALA A 103 -2.82 -12.23 -1.66
C ALA A 103 -4.23 -12.09 -1.05
N ASP A 104 -4.30 -12.02 0.28
CA ASP A 104 -5.50 -11.70 1.05
C ASP A 104 -5.86 -10.20 1.05
N GLY A 105 -4.98 -9.34 0.52
CA GLY A 105 -5.19 -7.91 0.38
C GLY A 105 -5.06 -7.08 1.65
N ASN A 106 -4.70 -7.71 2.78
CA ASN A 106 -4.64 -7.04 4.08
C ASN A 106 -3.29 -6.38 4.36
N LEU A 107 -2.25 -6.71 3.60
CA LEU A 107 -0.89 -6.24 3.84
C LEU A 107 -0.28 -5.58 2.60
N LEU A 108 0.55 -4.58 2.85
CA LEU A 108 1.40 -3.93 1.84
C LEU A 108 2.86 -4.08 2.22
N GLY A 109 3.65 -4.63 1.32
CA GLY A 109 5.09 -4.74 1.44
C GLY A 109 5.74 -3.63 0.65
N LEU A 110 6.60 -2.83 1.28
CA LEU A 110 7.26 -1.68 0.69
C LEU A 110 8.77 -1.82 0.75
N GLY A 111 9.44 -1.57 -0.36
CA GLY A 111 10.90 -1.53 -0.46
C GLY A 111 11.36 -0.09 -0.63
N SER A 112 12.31 0.33 0.20
CA SER A 112 12.77 1.72 0.25
C SER A 112 14.24 1.85 -0.17
N SER A 113 14.60 3.02 -0.71
CA SER A 113 15.98 3.30 -1.12
C SER A 113 16.96 3.49 0.04
N ASP A 114 16.51 3.36 1.30
CA ASP A 114 17.37 3.19 2.49
C ASP A 114 17.71 1.72 2.78
N CYS A 115 17.45 0.82 1.84
CA CYS A 115 17.65 -0.62 1.96
C CYS A 115 16.80 -1.25 3.08
N SER A 116 15.74 -0.57 3.50
CA SER A 116 14.75 -1.10 4.44
C SER A 116 13.55 -1.70 3.70
N ILE A 117 12.88 -2.62 4.40
CA ILE A 117 11.60 -3.18 3.99
C ILE A 117 10.59 -2.86 5.09
N ALA A 118 9.41 -2.39 4.69
CA ALA A 118 8.31 -2.13 5.61
C ALA A 118 7.09 -2.94 5.22
N ILE A 119 6.37 -3.44 6.22
CA ILE A 119 5.08 -4.10 6.07
C ILE A 119 4.04 -3.22 6.74
N LEU A 120 2.99 -2.88 6.01
CA LEU A 120 1.90 -2.03 6.46
C LEU A 120 0.59 -2.80 6.38
N ASP A 121 -0.37 -2.41 7.21
CA ASP A 121 -1.77 -2.78 7.04
C ASP A 121 -2.35 -2.03 5.82
N ALA A 122 -2.94 -2.75 4.88
CA ALA A 122 -3.50 -2.21 3.64
C ALA A 122 -4.79 -1.39 3.84
N HIS A 123 -5.49 -1.57 4.96
CA HIS A 123 -6.70 -0.82 5.29
C HIS A 123 -6.37 0.50 5.97
N THR A 124 -5.52 0.43 7.01
CA THR A 124 -5.17 1.62 7.79
C THR A 124 -4.00 2.40 7.21
N LEU A 125 -3.15 1.76 6.38
CA LEU A 125 -1.82 2.24 5.97
C LEU A 125 -0.89 2.48 7.16
N ALA A 126 -1.12 1.80 8.30
CA ALA A 126 -0.26 1.87 9.46
C ALA A 126 0.94 0.91 9.30
N PRO A 127 2.15 1.32 9.72
CA PRO A 127 3.31 0.42 9.75
C PRO A 127 3.10 -0.67 10.80
N LEU A 128 3.21 -1.93 10.38
CA LEU A 128 3.15 -3.11 11.24
C LEU A 128 4.57 -3.54 11.63
N VAL A 129 5.45 -3.63 10.63
CA VAL A 129 6.84 -4.06 10.80
C VAL A 129 7.73 -3.20 9.93
N LYS A 130 8.91 -2.82 10.45
CA LYS A 130 9.95 -2.17 9.66
C LYS A 130 11.28 -2.87 9.91
N ILE A 131 11.84 -3.45 8.86
CA ILE A 131 13.13 -4.14 8.89
C ILE A 131 14.16 -3.17 8.34
N LEU A 132 14.98 -2.63 9.23
CA LEU A 132 16.08 -1.74 8.87
C LEU A 132 17.25 -2.54 8.32
N LYS A 133 17.93 -2.01 7.29
CA LYS A 133 19.05 -2.69 6.61
C LYS A 133 18.71 -4.13 6.24
N ALA A 134 17.51 -4.32 5.68
CA ALA A 134 17.10 -5.61 5.17
C ALA A 134 18.05 -6.06 4.05
N HIS A 135 18.60 -5.15 3.26
CA HIS A 135 19.58 -5.44 2.21
C HIS A 135 20.76 -4.47 2.29
N GLU A 136 21.85 -4.77 1.58
CA GLU A 136 22.99 -3.84 1.44
C GLU A 136 22.71 -2.77 0.39
N PHE A 137 22.00 -3.15 -0.67
CA PHE A 137 21.48 -2.25 -1.70
C PHE A 137 19.94 -2.15 -1.64
N PRO A 138 19.33 -1.12 -2.26
CA PRO A 138 17.88 -0.99 -2.28
C PRO A 138 17.18 -2.21 -2.87
N PRO A 139 16.14 -2.76 -2.20
CA PRO A 139 15.35 -3.84 -2.76
C PRO A 139 14.70 -3.38 -4.06
N THR A 140 14.87 -4.15 -5.13
CA THR A 140 14.33 -3.84 -6.46
C THR A 140 12.99 -4.51 -6.70
N THR A 141 12.71 -5.59 -5.97
CA THR A 141 11.47 -6.35 -6.08
C THR A 141 11.01 -6.87 -4.72
N LEU A 142 9.69 -6.98 -4.58
CA LEU A 142 9.01 -7.59 -3.45
C LEU A 142 7.88 -8.46 -3.98
N LYS A 143 7.69 -9.63 -3.36
CA LYS A 143 6.54 -10.49 -3.62
C LYS A 143 6.07 -11.21 -2.37
N PHE A 144 4.79 -11.09 -2.06
CA PHE A 144 4.16 -11.96 -1.08
C PHE A 144 3.96 -13.36 -1.68
N ASN A 145 4.05 -14.36 -0.84
CA ASN A 145 3.61 -15.69 -1.21
C ASN A 145 2.06 -15.76 -1.28
N PRO A 146 1.48 -16.78 -1.93
CA PRO A 146 0.03 -16.91 -2.04
C PRO A 146 -0.72 -17.03 -0.72
N THR A 147 -0.05 -17.43 0.37
CA THR A 147 -0.65 -17.53 1.71
C THR A 147 -0.50 -16.26 2.54
N SER A 148 0.10 -15.19 2.01
CA SER A 148 0.39 -13.91 2.69
C SER A 148 1.29 -13.99 3.93
N ARG A 149 1.87 -15.16 4.24
CA ARG A 149 2.72 -15.37 5.43
C ARG A 149 4.20 -15.11 5.19
N LEU A 150 4.64 -15.11 3.94
CA LEU A 150 6.03 -14.86 3.57
C LEU A 150 6.10 -13.71 2.59
N LEU A 151 7.09 -12.85 2.79
CA LEU A 151 7.49 -11.80 1.85
C LEU A 151 8.89 -12.12 1.35
N VAL A 152 9.04 -12.23 0.04
CA VAL A 152 10.34 -12.39 -0.61
C VAL A 152 10.79 -11.05 -1.14
N SER A 153 12.04 -10.69 -0.87
CA SER A 153 12.68 -9.48 -1.38
C SER A 153 13.93 -9.81 -2.17
N GLY A 154 14.07 -9.18 -3.33
CA GLY A 154 15.28 -9.24 -4.15
C GLY A 154 15.92 -7.87 -4.23
N SER A 155 17.25 -7.81 -4.18
CA SER A 155 18.01 -6.57 -4.22
C SER A 155 19.16 -6.64 -5.23
N ALA A 156 19.69 -5.46 -5.56
CA ALA A 156 20.91 -5.32 -6.36
C ALA A 156 22.18 -5.74 -5.60
N ASP A 157 22.07 -6.16 -4.34
CA ASP A 157 23.15 -6.80 -3.56
C ASP A 157 23.36 -8.28 -3.92
N ASN A 158 22.73 -8.76 -5.00
CA ASN A 158 22.73 -10.14 -5.46
C ASN A 158 22.17 -11.13 -4.43
N SER A 159 21.42 -10.66 -3.43
CA SER A 159 20.77 -11.50 -2.43
C SER A 159 19.25 -11.48 -2.57
N VAL A 160 18.66 -12.60 -2.15
CA VAL A 160 17.23 -12.74 -1.94
C VAL A 160 17.01 -13.03 -0.47
N ARG A 161 16.02 -12.36 0.14
CA ARG A 161 15.65 -12.59 1.53
C ARG A 161 14.21 -13.02 1.63
N ILE A 162 13.96 -13.94 2.56
CA ILE A 162 12.64 -14.43 2.91
C ILE A 162 12.32 -13.89 4.29
N ILE A 163 11.21 -13.19 4.39
CA ILE A 163 10.74 -12.54 5.60
C ILE A 163 9.45 -13.24 6.02
N SER A 164 9.44 -13.81 7.23
CA SER A 164 8.21 -14.27 7.84
C SER A 164 7.39 -13.08 8.27
N VAL A 165 6.16 -13.02 7.79
CA VAL A 165 5.20 -12.01 8.20
C VAL A 165 4.42 -12.59 9.38
N PRO A 166 4.48 -11.98 10.56
CA PRO A 166 3.71 -12.48 11.69
C PRO A 166 2.22 -12.43 11.33
N ASP A 167 1.47 -13.46 11.72
CA ASP A 167 0.03 -13.50 11.55
C ASP A 167 -0.55 -12.28 12.28
N THR A 168 -0.88 -11.23 11.52
CA THR A 168 -1.58 -10.07 12.06
C THR A 168 -3.06 -10.37 12.23
N THR A 169 -3.38 -11.56 12.76
CA THR A 169 -4.69 -11.93 13.28
C THR A 169 -4.99 -11.14 14.55
N GLY A 170 -4.72 -9.83 14.55
CA GLY A 170 -5.48 -8.85 15.29
C GLY A 170 -6.77 -8.56 14.52
N LYS A 171 -7.63 -9.58 14.34
CA LYS A 171 -9.06 -9.29 14.28
C LYS A 171 -9.33 -8.55 15.56
N SER A 172 -9.73 -7.30 15.43
CA SER A 172 -10.02 -6.40 16.54
C SER A 172 -10.81 -7.15 17.61
N SER A 173 -10.36 -7.01 18.85
CA SER A 173 -10.84 -7.63 20.09
C SER A 173 -12.30 -7.26 20.42
N TRP A 174 -13.15 -6.93 19.44
CA TRP A 174 -14.58 -6.77 19.66
C TRP A 174 -15.23 -8.11 19.99
N THR A 175 -14.80 -9.21 19.36
CA THR A 175 -15.30 -10.55 19.72
C THR A 175 -14.89 -10.93 21.13
N SER A 176 -13.66 -10.63 21.56
CA SER A 176 -13.21 -10.88 22.93
C SER A 176 -13.92 -9.99 23.94
N LEU A 177 -14.16 -8.70 23.63
CA LEU A 177 -14.96 -7.80 24.46
C LEU A 177 -16.42 -8.25 24.57
N ILE A 178 -17.02 -8.71 23.47
CA ILE A 178 -18.39 -9.25 23.44
C ILE A 178 -18.48 -10.52 24.29
N VAL A 179 -17.51 -11.43 24.20
CA VAL A 179 -17.47 -12.64 25.03
C VAL A 179 -17.32 -12.26 26.51
N ILE A 180 -16.44 -11.32 26.86
CA ILE A 180 -16.29 -10.84 28.24
C ILE A 180 -17.61 -10.22 28.75
N LEU A 181 -18.27 -9.39 27.94
CA LEU A 181 -19.53 -8.76 28.30
C LEU A 181 -20.65 -9.80 28.50
N ILE A 182 -20.74 -10.82 27.63
CA ILE A 182 -21.69 -11.93 27.75
C ILE A 182 -21.42 -12.75 29.02
N THR A 183 -20.15 -13.06 29.32
CA THR A 183 -19.81 -13.79 30.54
C THR A 183 -20.14 -13.00 31.81
N LEU A 184 -19.88 -11.69 31.83
CA LEU A 184 -20.23 -10.82 32.95
C LEU A 184 -21.75 -10.73 33.14
N LEU A 185 -22.52 -10.66 32.04
CA LEU A 185 -23.99 -10.65 32.10
C LEU A 185 -24.54 -11.97 32.66
N ILE A 186 -24.01 -13.13 32.24
CA ILE A 186 -24.43 -14.45 32.75
C ILE A 186 -24.12 -14.57 34.25
N VAL A 187 -22.93 -14.15 34.69
CA VAL A 187 -22.55 -14.16 36.11
C VAL A 187 -23.44 -13.23 36.94
N LEU A 188 -23.74 -12.03 36.43
CA LEU A 188 -24.65 -11.09 37.09
C LEU A 188 -26.06 -11.71 37.25
N LEU A 189 -26.60 -12.31 36.19
CA LEU A 189 -27.91 -12.98 36.24
C LEU A 189 -27.91 -14.16 37.22
N ALA A 190 -26.82 -14.92 37.30
CA ALA A 190 -26.68 -16.01 38.26
C ALA A 190 -26.69 -15.49 39.71
N ILE A 191 -25.93 -14.42 40.00
CA ILE A 191 -25.92 -13.79 41.33
C ILE A 191 -27.30 -13.25 41.69
N MET A 192 -27.97 -12.56 40.76
CA MET A 192 -29.33 -12.09 40.97
C MET A 192 -30.28 -13.26 41.23
N SER A 193 -30.18 -14.37 40.50
CA SER A 193 -31.04 -15.54 40.75
C SER A 193 -30.82 -16.17 42.14
N GLN A 194 -29.60 -16.15 42.66
CA GLN A 194 -29.26 -16.68 44.00
C GLN A 194 -29.72 -15.78 45.15
N GLN A 195 -29.97 -14.49 44.89
CA GLN A 195 -30.45 -13.53 45.89
C GLN A 195 -31.98 -13.48 45.99
N TYR A 196 -32.70 -14.04 45.02
CA TYR A 196 -34.17 -14.09 44.96
C TYR A 196 -34.74 -15.49 45.28
N LEU A 197 -33.87 -16.45 45.61
CA LEU A 197 -34.20 -17.78 46.16
C LEU A 197 -33.90 -17.80 47.65
#